data_AF-A0A482YYC8-F1
#
_entry.id   AF-A0A482YYC8-F1
#
_cell.length_a   1.000
_cell.length_b   1.000
_cell.length_c   1.000
_cell.angle_alpha   90.00
_cell.angle_beta   90.00
_cell.angle_gamma   90.00
#
_symmetry.space_group_name_H-M   'P 1'
#
loop_
_entity.id
_entity.type
_entity.pdbx_description
1 polymer ?
#
loop_
_entity_poly.entity_id
_entity_poly.type
_entity_poly.pdbx_seq_one_letter_code
_entity_poly.pdbx_strand_id
1 'polypeptide(L)' 'MNEKSTLAVEVSHVSNFGVWLLTHNKELFMPYEDFPWFKNQTVNAITNVKELSEDHFYW' A
#
# COMPACT_ATOMS: atom_id res chain seq x y z
N MET A 1 16.10 -5.44 -20.74
CA MET A 1 15.34 -4.18 -20.89
C MET A 1 14.96 -3.76 -19.48
N ASN A 2 15.35 -2.55 -19.09
CA ASN A 2 15.34 -2.07 -17.71
C ASN A 2 13.95 -2.11 -17.11
N GLU A 3 13.71 -3.04 -16.20
CA GLU A 3 12.61 -2.95 -15.25
C GLU A 3 12.85 -1.66 -14.46
N LYS A 4 11.95 -0.69 -14.62
CA LYS A 4 11.87 0.48 -13.73
C LYS A 4 11.95 -0.08 -12.32
N SER A 5 12.99 0.28 -11.57
CA SER A 5 13.16 -0.14 -10.17
C SER A 5 11.95 0.33 -9.37
N THR A 6 10.90 -0.50 -9.29
CA THR A 6 9.84 -0.32 -8.32
C THR A 6 10.50 -0.38 -6.95
N LEU A 7 10.32 0.67 -6.17
CA LEU A 7 10.76 0.66 -4.79
C LEU A 7 9.92 -0.39 -4.04
N ALA A 8 10.54 -1.10 -3.11
CA ALA A 8 9.90 -2.20 -2.40
C ALA A 8 8.86 -1.64 -1.42
N VAL A 9 7.58 -1.82 -1.75
CA VAL A 9 6.44 -1.51 -0.89
C VAL A 9 5.61 -2.77 -0.66
N GLU A 10 5.15 -2.95 0.57
CA GLU A 10 4.26 -4.05 0.94
C GLU A 10 3.16 -3.58 1.90
N VAL A 11 2.05 -4.30 1.93
CA VAL A 11 1.03 -4.15 2.97
C VAL A 11 1.40 -5.06 4.13
N SER A 12 1.78 -4.48 5.28
CA SER A 12 2.23 -5.25 6.45
C SER A 12 1.07 -5.70 7.35
N HIS A 13 -0.02 -4.93 7.40
CA HIS A 13 -1.18 -5.23 8.22
C HIS A 13 -2.48 -4.65 7.65
N VAL A 14 -3.59 -5.36 7.87
CA VAL A 14 -4.95 -4.92 7.55
C VAL A 14 -5.80 -5.09 8.80
N SER A 15 -6.49 -4.04 9.22
CA SER A 15 -7.39 -4.04 10.38
C SER A 15 -8.78 -3.54 10.01
N ASN A 16 -9.66 -3.45 11.02
CA ASN A 16 -10.97 -2.82 10.89
C ASN A 16 -10.92 -1.29 10.68
N PHE A 17 -9.76 -0.66 10.94
CA PHE A 17 -9.60 0.80 10.89
C PHE A 17 -8.84 1.29 9.67
N GLY A 18 -8.05 0.44 9.03
CA GLY A 18 -7.19 0.83 7.93
C GLY A 18 -6.14 -0.21 7.57
N VAL A 19 -5.23 0.21 6.70
CA VAL A 19 -4.14 -0.58 6.14
C VAL A 19 -2.80 0.05 6.53
N TRP A 20 -1.78 -0.77 6.80
CA TRP A 20 -0.41 -0.32 6.97
C TRP A 20 0.42 -0.69 5.75
N LEU A 21 1.20 0.26 5.26
CA LEU A 21 2.25 0.04 4.27
C LEU A 21 3.62 0.03 4.96
N LEU A 22 4.48 -0.91 4.58
CA LEU A 22 5.90 -0.85 4.86
C LEU A 22 6.63 -0.48 3.57
N THR A 23 7.35 0.63 3.59
CA THR A 23 8.22 1.09 2.50
C THR A 23 9.39 1.84 3.11
N HIS A 24 10.59 1.81 2.51
CA HIS A 24 11.76 2.57 2.98
C HIS A 24 12.05 2.47 4.49
N ASN A 25 11.82 1.31 5.11
CA ASN A 25 11.92 1.08 6.56
C ASN A 25 11.02 1.99 7.42
N LYS A 26 9.94 2.54 6.85
CA LYS A 26 8.89 3.29 7.55
C LYS A 26 7.53 2.60 7.37
N GLU A 27 6.70 2.72 8.40
CA GLU A 27 5.30 2.31 8.33
C GLU A 27 4.41 3.52 8.08
N LEU A 28 3.51 3.41 7.11
CA LEU A 28 2.50 4.41 6.81
C LEU A 28 1.12 3.82 7.10
N PHE A 29 0.34 4.49 7.94
CA PHE A 29 -1.04 4.10 8.21
C PHE A 29 -2.00 4.84 7.29
N MET A 30 -2.89 4.08 6.65
CA MET A 30 -3.94 4.56 5.77
C MET A 30 -5.31 4.24 6.39
N PRO A 31 -5.93 5.19 7.10
CA PRO A 31 -7.23 4.99 7.73
C PRO A 31 -8.34 4.89 6.68
N TYR A 32 -9.34 4.03 6.90
CA TYR A 32 -10.50 3.93 6.01
C TYR A 32 -11.39 5.18 6.00
N GLU A 33 -11.24 6.08 6.96
CA GLU A 33 -11.91 7.38 6.97
C GLU A 33 -11.43 8.26 5.81
N ASP A 34 -10.13 8.21 5.50
CA ASP A 34 -9.52 8.96 4.40
C ASP A 34 -9.44 8.13 3.10
N PHE A 35 -9.32 6.80 3.23
CA PHE A 35 -9.18 5.86 2.12
C PHE A 35 -10.31 4.81 2.09
N PRO A 36 -11.58 5.22 1.95
CA PRO A 36 -12.74 4.33 2.13
C PRO A 36 -12.84 3.22 1.09
N TRP A 37 -12.18 3.37 -0.06
CA TRP A 37 -12.20 2.37 -1.14
C TRP A 37 -11.51 1.06 -0.77
N PHE A 38 -10.70 0.98 0.29
CA PHE A 38 -10.11 -0.28 0.75
C PHE A 38 -11.02 -1.10 1.66
N LYS A 39 -12.03 -0.50 2.29
CA LYS A 39 -12.81 -1.09 3.40
C LYS A 39 -13.48 -2.44 3.06
N ASN A 40 -13.87 -2.63 1.80
CA ASN A 40 -14.56 -3.84 1.34
C ASN A 40 -13.80 -4.58 0.23
N GLN A 41 -12.51 -4.29 0.06
CA GLN A 41 -11.70 -4.94 -0.96
C GLN A 41 -11.15 -6.27 -0.47
N THR A 42 -10.93 -7.20 -1.40
CA THR A 42 -10.24 -8.46 -1.08
C THR A 42 -8.80 -8.16 -0.66
N VAL A 43 -8.23 -9.01 0.21
CA VAL A 43 -6.83 -8.91 0.62
C VAL A 43 -5.92 -8.83 -0.61
N ASN A 44 -6.15 -9.68 -1.61
CA ASN A 44 -5.35 -9.70 -2.85
C ASN A 44 -5.35 -8.35 -3.59
N ALA A 45 -6.50 -7.67 -3.64
CA ALA A 45 -6.60 -6.34 -4.25
C ALA A 45 -5.86 -5.27 -3.43
N ILE A 46 -5.93 -5.34 -2.09
CA ILE A 46 -5.26 -4.38 -1.20
C ILE A 46 -3.74 -4.57 -1.24
N THR A 47 -3.26 -5.81 -1.31
CA THR A 47 -1.83 -6.15 -1.31
C THR A 47 -1.15 -5.93 -2.66
N ASN A 48 -1.89 -5.70 -3.74
CA ASN A 48 -1.34 -5.44 -5.08
C ASN A 48 -0.87 -3.99 -5.23
N VAL A 49 -0.03 -3.53 -4.32
CA VAL A 49 0.51 -2.16 -4.31
C VAL A 49 1.88 -2.09 -4.99
N LYS A 50 2.14 -0.99 -5.69
CA LYS A 50 3.43 -0.67 -6.31
C LYS A 50 3.80 0.78 -6.01
N GLU A 51 5.09 1.03 -5.80
CA GLU A 51 5.64 2.37 -5.66
C GLU A 51 6.34 2.77 -6.97
N LEU A 52 5.72 3.69 -7.72
CA LEU A 52 6.23 4.11 -9.04
C LEU A 52 7.29 5.23 -8.94
N SER A 53 7.26 5.98 -7.85
CA SER A 53 8.25 6.97 -7.41
C SER A 53 8.14 7.11 -5.89
N GLU A 54 9.17 7.67 -5.24
CA GLU A 54 9.21 7.84 -3.79
C GLU A 54 7.89 8.46 -3.27
N ASP A 55 7.25 7.76 -2.32
CA ASP A 55 5.97 8.13 -1.70
C ASP A 55 4.76 8.23 -2.64
N HIS A 56 4.84 7.66 -3.85
CA HIS A 56 3.74 7.59 -4.81
C HIS A 56 3.32 6.13 -5.05
N PHE A 57 2.28 5.73 -4.34
CA PHE A 57 1.75 4.36 -4.34
C PHE A 57 0.57 4.20 -5.31
N TYR A 58 0.52 3.06 -5.96
CA TYR A 58 -0.51 2.67 -6.92
C TYR A 58 -1.01 1.27 -6.57
N TRP A 59 -2.33 1.11 -6.53
CA TRP A 59 -3.03 -0.15 -6.35
C TRP A 59 -3.66 -0.60 -7.67
#